data_AF-A0A7S3DH77-F1
#
_entry.id   AF-A0A7S3DH77-F1
#
_cell.length_a   1.000
_cell.length_b   1.000
_cell.length_c   1.000
_cell.angle_alpha   90.00
_cell.angle_beta   90.00
_cell.angle_gamma   90.00
#
_symmetry.space_group_name_H-M   'P 1'
#
loop_
_entity.id
_entity.type
_entity.pdbx_description
1 polymer ?
#
loop_
_entity_poly.entity_id
_entity_poly.type
_entity_poly.pdbx_seq_one_letter_code
_entity_poly.pdbx_strand_id
1 'polypeptide(L)'
;NALQQNLVQVEVHRGPSLYRYYFRIPDICRSITELEKDELLWSVDRSNPGEKLSSFLEQAEALFASLRNFSRINKNAFVRVLIRTHKITGLLGLFFVVLLNMVITAFGYYAVSADNMTALPATVGDPDGDDFYANDLTTGTLKFGFLPLVFIYLLNALQTFVSFSQFVAMSLRLGPAVIRKYWRNKWAGLRTVEAK
;
A
#
# COMPACT_ATOMS: atom_id res chain seq x y z
N ASN A 1 37.47 -14.69 -7.14
CA ASN A 1 36.92 -13.39 -7.59
C ASN A 1 35.67 -12.88 -6.84
N ALA A 2 35.33 -13.38 -5.64
CA ALA A 2 34.21 -12.86 -4.84
C ALA A 2 34.48 -11.52 -4.12
N LEU A 3 35.77 -11.15 -3.97
CA LEU A 3 36.18 -9.91 -3.31
C LEU A 3 35.91 -8.66 -4.14
N GLN A 4 35.93 -8.75 -5.48
CA GLN A 4 35.67 -7.60 -6.35
C GLN A 4 34.18 -7.22 -6.41
N GLN A 5 33.26 -8.17 -6.25
CA GLN A 5 31.81 -7.92 -6.35
C GLN A 5 31.23 -7.14 -5.15
N ASN A 6 31.95 -7.04 -4.02
CA ASN A 6 31.49 -6.34 -2.83
C ASN A 6 32.29 -5.06 -2.53
N LEU A 7 33.22 -4.66 -3.41
CA LEU A 7 34.02 -3.45 -3.22
C LEU A 7 33.39 -2.29 -3.99
N VAL A 8 33.14 -1.17 -3.32
CA VAL A 8 32.66 0.06 -3.94
C VAL A 8 33.74 1.13 -3.80
N GLN A 9 33.86 1.94 -4.85
CA GLN A 9 34.71 3.11 -4.91
C GLN A 9 33.83 4.36 -4.81
N VAL A 10 34.21 5.28 -3.92
CA VAL A 10 33.61 6.63 -3.86
C VAL A 10 34.72 7.66 -3.99
N GLU A 11 34.48 8.67 -4.82
CA GLU A 11 35.39 9.79 -5.02
C GLU A 11 34.88 11.00 -4.23
N VAL A 12 35.76 11.62 -3.45
CA VAL A 12 35.43 12.76 -2.58
C VAL A 12 36.43 13.87 -2.83
N HIS A 13 35.93 15.05 -3.16
CA HIS A 13 36.73 16.27 -3.18
C HIS A 13 36.90 16.80 -1.76
N ARG A 14 38.15 16.99 -1.33
CA ARG A 14 38.48 17.65 -0.06
C ARG A 14 39.52 18.73 -0.34
N GLY A 15 39.05 19.97 -0.46
CA GLY A 15 39.86 21.09 -0.94
C GLY A 15 40.25 20.90 -2.42
N PRO A 16 41.52 21.14 -2.80
CA PRO A 16 41.96 20.99 -4.20
C PRO A 16 42.19 19.52 -4.62
N SER A 17 42.16 18.57 -3.69
CA SER A 17 42.54 17.17 -3.96
C SER A 17 41.34 16.25 -4.05
N LEU A 18 41.42 15.28 -4.98
CA LEU A 18 40.46 14.20 -5.16
C LEU A 18 40.94 12.95 -4.42
N TYR A 19 40.14 12.47 -3.48
CA TYR A 19 40.43 11.24 -2.73
C TYR A 19 39.51 10.11 -3.20
N ARG A 20 40.06 8.90 -3.31
CA ARG A 20 39.31 7.67 -3.62
C ARG A 20 39.26 6.80 -2.38
N TYR A 21 38.05 6.51 -1.93
CA TYR A 21 37.80 5.60 -0.81
C TYR A 21 37.22 4.29 -1.34
N TYR A 22 37.77 3.19 -0.84
CA TYR A 22 37.30 1.84 -1.13
C TYR A 22 36.71 1.23 0.14
N PHE A 23 35.48 0.75 0.05
CA PHE A 23 34.82 0.09 1.18
C PHE A 23 33.98 -1.09 0.71
N ARG A 24 33.67 -1.99 1.65
CA ARG A 24 32.80 -3.12 1.39
C ARG A 24 31.33 -2.69 1.51
N ILE A 25 30.50 -3.18 0.60
CA ILE A 25 29.05 -2.96 0.66
C ILE A 25 28.50 -3.63 1.94
N PRO A 26 27.84 -2.89 2.83
CA PRO A 26 27.20 -3.48 4.01
C PRO A 26 26.07 -4.44 3.60
N ASP A 27 25.89 -5.54 4.33
CA ASP A 27 24.84 -6.52 4.03
C ASP A 27 23.43 -5.94 4.06
N ILE A 28 23.21 -4.86 4.83
CA ILE A 28 21.93 -4.13 4.90
C ILE A 28 21.53 -3.57 3.53
N CYS A 29 22.50 -3.23 2.67
CA CYS A 29 22.23 -2.71 1.33
C CYS A 29 21.78 -3.81 0.35
N ARG A 30 21.99 -5.10 0.67
CA ARG A 30 21.55 -6.22 -0.19
C ARG A 30 20.03 -6.40 -0.23
N SER A 31 19.31 -5.85 0.75
CA SER A 31 17.84 -5.91 0.77
C SER A 31 17.17 -4.77 -0.01
N ILE A 32 17.95 -3.89 -0.65
CA ILE A 32 17.40 -2.82 -1.49
C ILE A 32 16.75 -3.44 -2.72
N THR A 33 15.50 -3.08 -2.98
CA THR A 33 14.78 -3.46 -4.20
C THR A 33 15.03 -2.46 -5.33
N GLU A 34 14.95 -2.90 -6.58
CA GLU A 34 15.07 -1.99 -7.74
C GLU A 34 14.05 -0.85 -7.68
N LEU A 35 12.83 -1.14 -7.20
CA LEU A 35 11.78 -0.13 -7.02
C LEU A 35 12.20 0.98 -6.03
N GLU A 36 12.90 0.64 -4.94
CA GLU A 36 13.39 1.63 -3.98
C GLU A 36 14.57 2.46 -4.55
N LYS A 37 15.36 1.88 -5.48
CA LYS A 37 16.39 2.64 -6.21
C LYS A 37 15.75 3.61 -7.19
N ASP A 38 14.75 3.17 -7.93
CA ASP A 38 14.00 4.01 -8.86
C ASP A 38 13.30 5.13 -8.10
N GLU A 39 12.63 4.81 -6.99
CA GLU A 39 11.99 5.81 -6.14
C GLU A 39 13.02 6.84 -5.65
N LEU A 40 14.21 6.44 -5.20
CA LEU A 40 15.29 7.36 -4.85
C LEU A 40 15.74 8.22 -6.05
N LEU A 41 15.82 7.66 -7.25
CA LEU A 41 16.25 8.40 -8.44
C LEU A 41 15.22 9.45 -8.87
N TRP A 42 13.93 9.11 -8.81
CA TRP A 42 12.82 9.96 -9.27
C TRP A 42 12.35 10.99 -8.24
N SER A 43 12.65 10.76 -6.97
CA SER A 43 12.22 11.62 -5.87
C SER A 43 13.13 12.83 -5.66
N VAL A 44 14.38 12.78 -6.14
CA VAL A 44 15.35 13.88 -6.02
C VAL A 44 14.93 15.05 -6.89
N ASP A 45 14.84 16.23 -6.29
CA ASP A 45 14.64 17.46 -7.03
C ASP A 45 15.93 17.81 -7.80
N ARG A 46 15.80 17.96 -9.12
CA ARG A 46 16.91 18.26 -10.04
C ARG A 46 16.81 19.66 -10.63
N SER A 47 15.83 20.46 -10.19
CA SER A 47 15.60 21.82 -10.68
C SER A 47 16.77 22.75 -10.36
N ASN A 48 17.38 22.61 -9.17
CA ASN A 48 18.50 23.43 -8.72
C ASN A 48 19.76 22.56 -8.46
N PRO A 49 20.90 22.84 -9.13
CA PRO A 49 22.15 22.11 -8.89
C PRO A 49 22.63 22.14 -7.44
N GLY A 50 22.35 23.23 -6.70
CA GLY A 50 22.73 23.38 -5.30
C GLY A 50 21.90 22.50 -4.35
N GLU A 51 20.65 22.19 -4.71
CA GLU A 51 19.74 21.39 -3.88
C GLU A 51 19.74 19.91 -4.25
N LYS A 52 20.26 19.56 -5.42
CA LYS A 52 20.32 18.17 -5.89
C LYS A 52 21.04 17.24 -4.91
N LEU A 53 22.16 17.68 -4.35
CA LEU A 53 22.95 16.88 -3.40
C LEU A 53 22.25 16.78 -2.04
N SER A 54 21.73 17.90 -1.52
CA SER A 54 21.02 17.89 -0.22
C SER A 54 19.75 17.04 -0.29
N SER A 55 18.98 17.18 -1.37
CA SER A 55 17.79 16.36 -1.65
C SER A 55 18.14 14.87 -1.75
N PHE A 56 19.19 14.52 -2.50
CA PHE A 56 19.67 13.13 -2.58
C PHE A 56 20.08 12.57 -1.22
N LEU A 57 20.87 13.31 -0.44
CA LEU A 57 21.32 12.86 0.88
C LEU A 57 20.13 12.66 1.83
N GLU A 58 19.13 13.54 1.78
CA GLU A 58 17.94 13.43 2.61
C GLU A 58 17.12 12.16 2.29
N GLN A 59 16.95 11.89 1.00
CA GLN A 59 16.24 10.71 0.51
C GLN A 59 17.01 9.42 0.82
N ALA A 60 18.33 9.44 0.64
CA ALA A 60 19.21 8.32 0.96
C ALA A 60 19.21 8.00 2.45
N GLU A 61 19.18 9.02 3.32
CA GLU A 61 19.04 8.82 4.77
C GLU A 61 17.70 8.17 5.11
N ALA A 62 16.60 8.62 4.49
CA ALA A 62 15.29 8.02 4.67
C ALA A 62 15.24 6.55 4.21
N LEU A 63 15.88 6.23 3.08
CA LEU A 63 16.02 4.87 2.58
C LEU A 63 16.85 4.01 3.55
N PHE A 64 18.01 4.50 4.01
CA PHE A 64 18.85 3.78 4.98
C PHE A 64 18.11 3.51 6.29
N ALA A 65 17.36 4.50 6.76
CA ALA A 65 16.45 4.40 7.88
C ALA A 65 15.41 3.28 7.71
N SER A 66 14.83 3.14 6.51
CA SER A 66 13.88 2.09 6.15
C SER A 66 14.54 0.71 6.15
N LEU A 67 15.71 0.58 5.51
CA LEU A 67 16.46 -0.68 5.44
C LEU A 67 16.89 -1.18 6.82
N ARG A 68 17.31 -0.28 7.71
CA ARG A 68 17.66 -0.63 9.10
C ARG A 68 16.44 -1.15 9.86
N ASN A 69 15.27 -0.56 9.64
CA ASN A 69 14.03 -1.02 10.24
C ASN A 69 13.64 -2.40 9.69
N PHE A 70 13.71 -2.58 8.37
CA PHE A 70 13.46 -3.85 7.72
C PHE A 70 14.39 -4.95 8.26
N SER A 71 15.69 -4.69 8.38
CA SER A 71 16.67 -5.63 8.96
C SER A 71 16.31 -6.06 10.39
N ARG A 72 15.78 -5.14 11.22
CA ARG A 72 15.32 -5.45 12.59
C ARG A 72 14.07 -6.31 12.58
N ILE A 73 13.08 -5.94 11.78
CA ILE A 73 11.78 -6.62 11.70
C ILE A 73 11.92 -8.01 11.07
N ASN A 74 12.85 -8.16 10.13
CA ASN A 74 13.12 -9.40 9.41
C ASN A 74 13.72 -10.51 10.29
N LYS A 75 14.01 -10.25 11.57
CA LYS A 75 14.39 -11.28 12.55
C LYS A 75 13.23 -12.24 12.86
N ASN A 76 11.98 -11.78 12.78
CA ASN A 76 10.82 -12.62 13.01
C ASN A 76 10.34 -13.26 11.70
N ALA A 77 10.27 -14.59 11.67
CA ALA A 77 9.84 -15.36 10.49
C ALA A 77 8.41 -15.01 10.06
N PHE A 78 7.49 -14.78 11.00
CA PHE A 78 6.11 -14.43 10.70
C PHE A 78 6.02 -13.09 9.94
N VAL A 79 6.72 -12.07 10.44
CA VAL A 79 6.70 -10.75 9.81
C VAL A 79 7.42 -10.75 8.47
N ARG A 80 8.47 -11.57 8.33
CA ARG A 80 9.13 -11.79 7.04
C ARG A 80 8.18 -12.33 5.99
N VAL A 81 7.39 -13.35 6.33
CA VAL A 81 6.37 -13.91 5.42
C VAL A 81 5.35 -12.82 5.08
N LEU A 82 4.81 -12.13 6.08
CA LEU A 82 3.79 -11.10 5.90
C LEU A 82 4.24 -9.97 4.95
N ILE A 83 5.47 -9.47 5.10
CA ILE A 83 6.01 -8.41 4.23
C ILE A 83 6.29 -8.96 2.82
N ARG A 84 6.78 -10.20 2.71
CA ARG A 84 7.06 -10.82 1.41
C ARG A 84 5.77 -11.05 0.61
N THR A 85 4.69 -11.44 1.29
CA THR A 85 3.39 -11.71 0.66
C THR A 85 2.63 -10.44 0.30
N HIS A 86 2.99 -9.26 0.85
CA HIS A 86 2.28 -8.00 0.62
C HIS A 86 1.97 -7.70 -0.86
N LYS A 87 2.92 -7.97 -1.78
CA LYS A 87 2.70 -7.74 -3.23
C LYS A 87 1.62 -8.66 -3.79
N ILE A 88 1.59 -9.91 -3.33
CA ILE A 88 0.63 -10.93 -3.75
C ILE A 88 -0.74 -10.67 -3.10
N THR A 89 -0.77 -10.26 -1.84
CA THR A 89 -2.02 -9.93 -1.13
C THR A 89 -2.74 -8.74 -1.76
N GLY A 90 -2.02 -7.76 -2.31
CA GLY A 90 -2.63 -6.67 -3.07
C GLY A 90 -3.35 -7.15 -4.33
N LEU A 91 -2.73 -8.05 -5.10
CA LEU A 91 -3.35 -8.64 -6.29
C LEU A 91 -4.54 -9.55 -5.92
N LEU A 92 -4.39 -10.37 -4.88
CA LEU A 92 -5.48 -11.20 -4.34
C LEU A 92 -6.65 -10.34 -3.87
N GLY A 93 -6.38 -9.22 -3.19
CA GLY A 93 -7.40 -8.28 -2.76
C GLY A 93 -8.19 -7.72 -3.94
N LEU A 94 -7.51 -7.34 -5.03
CA LEU A 94 -8.17 -6.89 -6.25
C LEU A 94 -9.02 -8.01 -6.88
N PHE A 95 -8.48 -9.24 -6.93
CA PHE A 95 -9.20 -10.40 -7.45
C PHE A 95 -10.49 -10.66 -6.66
N PHE A 96 -10.44 -10.66 -5.32
CA PHE A 96 -11.62 -10.88 -4.49
C PHE A 96 -12.66 -9.78 -4.64
N VAL A 97 -12.25 -8.51 -4.77
CA VAL A 97 -13.20 -7.40 -5.02
C VAL A 97 -13.90 -7.57 -6.36
N VAL A 98 -13.16 -7.91 -7.42
CA VAL A 98 -13.75 -8.15 -8.75
C VAL A 98 -14.69 -9.36 -8.72
N LEU A 99 -14.26 -10.45 -8.08
CA LEU A 99 -15.07 -11.67 -7.94
C LEU A 99 -16.36 -11.38 -7.17
N LEU A 100 -16.27 -10.66 -6.06
CA LEU A 100 -17.42 -10.28 -5.23
C LEU A 100 -18.39 -9.40 -6.02
N ASN A 101 -17.90 -8.41 -6.75
CA ASN A 101 -18.73 -7.56 -7.62
C ASN A 101 -19.41 -8.37 -8.74
N MET A 102 -18.69 -9.34 -9.34
CA MET A 102 -19.27 -10.26 -10.34
C MET A 102 -20.37 -11.14 -9.74
N VAL A 103 -20.16 -11.69 -8.54
CA VAL A 103 -21.16 -12.52 -7.84
C VAL A 103 -22.39 -11.70 -7.49
N ILE A 104 -22.22 -10.50 -6.92
CA ILE A 104 -23.35 -9.60 -6.62
C ILE A 104 -24.11 -9.24 -7.89
N THR A 105 -23.41 -8.93 -8.98
CA THR A 105 -24.06 -8.57 -10.25
C THR A 105 -24.82 -9.75 -10.83
N ALA A 106 -24.18 -10.92 -10.91
CA ALA A 106 -24.79 -12.12 -11.48
C ALA A 106 -26.04 -12.53 -10.69
N PHE A 107 -25.91 -12.74 -9.39
CA PHE A 107 -27.03 -13.21 -8.59
C PHE A 107 -28.04 -12.09 -8.30
N GLY A 108 -27.60 -10.86 -8.07
CA GLY A 108 -28.48 -9.70 -7.86
C GLY A 108 -29.36 -9.40 -9.07
N TYR A 109 -28.82 -9.56 -10.29
CA TYR A 109 -29.60 -9.46 -11.51
C TYR A 109 -30.67 -10.57 -11.62
N TYR A 110 -30.32 -11.82 -11.28
CA TYR A 110 -31.31 -12.92 -11.28
C TYR A 110 -32.41 -12.74 -10.24
N ALA A 111 -32.12 -12.16 -9.08
CA ALA A 111 -33.12 -11.86 -8.06
C ALA A 111 -34.11 -10.79 -8.55
N VAL A 112 -33.61 -9.70 -9.16
CA VAL A 112 -34.46 -8.63 -9.73
C VAL A 112 -35.26 -9.11 -10.95
N SER A 113 -34.68 -9.98 -11.79
CA SER A 113 -35.37 -10.51 -12.97
C SER A 113 -36.46 -11.53 -12.63
N ALA A 114 -36.35 -12.25 -11.51
CA ALA A 114 -37.36 -13.20 -11.06
C ALA A 114 -38.63 -12.50 -10.56
N ASP A 115 -38.48 -11.39 -9.84
CA ASP A 115 -39.61 -10.61 -9.33
C ASP A 115 -40.36 -9.85 -10.45
N ASN A 116 -39.65 -9.47 -11.52
CA ASN A 116 -40.22 -8.76 -12.67
C ASN A 116 -41.01 -9.65 -13.65
N MET A 117 -40.95 -10.98 -13.54
CA MET A 117 -41.74 -11.89 -14.40
C MET A 117 -43.10 -12.27 -13.80
N THR A 118 -43.43 -11.83 -12.59
CA THR A 118 -44.70 -12.12 -11.90
C THR A 118 -45.69 -10.95 -11.84
N ALA A 119 -45.36 -9.78 -12.37
CA ALA A 119 -46.27 -8.64 -12.40
C ALA A 119 -47.19 -8.66 -13.64
N LEU A 120 -48.37 -9.29 -13.49
CA LEU A 120 -49.53 -9.02 -14.35
C LEU A 120 -49.94 -7.53 -14.23
N PRO A 121 -50.50 -6.91 -15.28
CA PRO A 121 -50.89 -5.50 -15.23
C PRO A 121 -52.24 -5.33 -14.52
N ALA A 122 -52.42 -4.13 -13.93
CA ALA A 122 -53.56 -3.60 -13.16
C ALA A 122 -53.38 -3.82 -11.64
N THR A 123 -53.40 -2.76 -10.82
CA THR A 123 -54.41 -1.70 -10.79
C THR A 123 -53.86 -0.33 -10.39
N VAL A 124 -54.50 0.69 -10.97
CA VAL A 124 -54.42 2.12 -10.67
C VAL A 124 -54.62 2.40 -9.18
N GLY A 125 -53.73 3.20 -8.60
CA GLY A 125 -54.01 4.05 -7.43
C GLY A 125 -53.05 3.87 -6.25
N ASP A 126 -51.98 4.65 -6.21
CA ASP A 126 -51.54 5.30 -4.96
C ASP A 126 -50.69 6.55 -5.29
N PRO A 127 -51.04 7.76 -4.81
CA PRO A 127 -50.36 9.02 -5.17
C PRO A 127 -49.30 9.47 -4.16
N ASP A 128 -48.96 8.66 -3.16
CA ASP A 128 -47.94 9.03 -2.17
C ASP A 128 -46.61 8.38 -2.52
N GLY A 129 -45.68 9.25 -2.90
CA GLY A 129 -44.32 8.90 -3.24
C GLY A 129 -43.47 8.50 -2.04
N ASP A 130 -42.20 8.30 -2.38
CA ASP A 130 -41.06 8.11 -1.50
C ASP A 130 -40.82 6.65 -1.08
N ASP A 131 -39.93 5.98 -1.83
CA ASP A 131 -38.72 5.34 -1.29
C ASP A 131 -38.11 4.34 -2.31
N PHE A 132 -37.52 4.86 -3.40
CA PHE A 132 -36.71 4.04 -4.32
C PHE A 132 -35.24 3.93 -3.90
N TYR A 133 -34.84 4.40 -2.71
CA TYR A 133 -33.41 4.44 -2.35
C TYR A 133 -33.10 3.77 -1.00
N ALA A 134 -32.23 2.77 -1.08
CA ALA A 134 -31.27 2.29 -0.07
C ALA A 134 -31.73 1.40 1.09
N ASN A 135 -33.01 1.39 1.53
CA ASN A 135 -33.42 0.50 2.63
C ASN A 135 -33.69 -0.95 2.19
N ASP A 136 -33.87 -1.20 0.89
CA ASP A 136 -34.10 -2.55 0.37
C ASP A 136 -32.84 -3.40 0.21
N LEU A 137 -31.68 -2.89 0.62
CA LEU A 137 -30.48 -3.71 0.76
C LEU A 137 -30.34 -4.33 2.16
N THR A 138 -31.07 -3.79 3.15
CA THR A 138 -31.10 -4.29 4.53
C THR A 138 -32.38 -5.06 4.86
N THR A 139 -33.50 -4.75 4.22
CA THR A 139 -34.78 -5.49 4.36
C THR A 139 -35.17 -6.30 3.12
N GLY A 140 -34.60 -5.99 1.95
CA GLY A 140 -34.68 -6.88 0.80
C GLY A 140 -33.82 -8.09 1.09
N THR A 141 -34.47 -9.13 1.62
CA THR A 141 -34.01 -10.49 1.42
C THR A 141 -33.90 -10.67 -0.08
N LEU A 142 -32.74 -10.36 -0.66
CA LEU A 142 -32.27 -11.04 -1.85
C LEU A 142 -32.48 -12.51 -1.47
N LYS A 143 -33.53 -13.13 -2.04
CA LYS A 143 -33.82 -14.55 -1.87
C LYS A 143 -32.78 -15.34 -2.65
N PHE A 144 -31.51 -15.04 -2.40
CA PHE A 144 -30.42 -15.94 -2.64
C PHE A 144 -30.77 -17.21 -1.88
N GLY A 145 -30.67 -18.35 -2.55
CA GLY A 145 -30.58 -19.61 -1.84
C GLY A 145 -29.54 -19.48 -0.73
N PHE A 146 -29.71 -20.24 0.36
CA PHE A 146 -28.78 -20.24 1.50
C PHE A 146 -27.30 -20.32 1.07
N LEU A 147 -27.02 -21.09 0.01
CA LEU A 147 -25.68 -21.32 -0.53
C LEU A 147 -24.98 -20.05 -1.10
N PRO A 148 -25.56 -19.31 -2.07
CA PRO A 148 -24.94 -18.07 -2.56
C PRO A 148 -24.78 -16.97 -1.49
N LEU A 149 -25.69 -16.88 -0.52
CA LEU A 149 -25.58 -15.91 0.57
C LEU A 149 -24.40 -16.25 1.51
N VAL A 150 -24.26 -17.51 1.92
CA VAL A 150 -23.09 -17.99 2.69
C VAL A 150 -21.79 -17.77 1.92
N PHE A 151 -21.80 -17.99 0.60
CA PHE A 151 -20.62 -17.77 -0.25
C PHE A 151 -20.19 -16.30 -0.28
N ILE A 152 -21.14 -15.35 -0.40
CA ILE A 152 -20.85 -13.91 -0.36
C ILE A 152 -20.24 -13.51 0.99
N TYR A 153 -20.81 -13.99 2.11
CA TYR A 153 -20.27 -13.71 3.44
C TYR A 153 -18.85 -14.25 3.63
N LEU A 154 -18.57 -15.47 3.16
CA LEU A 154 -17.23 -16.06 3.21
C LEU A 154 -16.21 -15.27 2.37
N LEU A 155 -16.59 -14.88 1.16
CA LEU A 155 -15.74 -14.04 0.31
C LEU A 155 -15.45 -12.68 0.95
N ASN A 156 -16.45 -12.05 1.57
CA ASN A 156 -16.28 -10.76 2.25
C ASN A 156 -15.39 -10.88 3.50
N ALA A 157 -15.57 -11.95 4.28
CA ALA A 157 -14.70 -12.24 5.43
C ALA A 157 -13.23 -12.44 5.00
N LEU A 158 -13.01 -13.20 3.92
CA LEU A 158 -11.68 -13.43 3.35
C LEU A 158 -11.06 -12.13 2.83
N GLN A 159 -11.84 -11.30 2.14
CA GLN A 159 -11.39 -10.01 1.64
C GLN A 159 -10.99 -9.05 2.77
N THR A 160 -11.78 -9.04 3.85
CA THR A 160 -11.49 -8.24 5.05
C THR A 160 -10.17 -8.70 5.69
N PHE A 161 -9.96 -10.01 5.78
CA PHE A 161 -8.71 -10.57 6.32
C PHE A 161 -7.50 -10.20 5.45
N VAL A 162 -7.61 -10.32 4.12
CA VAL A 162 -6.55 -9.92 3.19
C VAL A 162 -6.23 -8.43 3.35
N SER A 163 -7.24 -7.57 3.41
CA SER A 163 -7.08 -6.12 3.57
C SER A 163 -6.41 -5.76 4.90
N PHE A 164 -6.82 -6.42 6.00
CA PHE A 164 -6.20 -6.23 7.30
C PHE A 164 -4.73 -6.68 7.31
N SER A 165 -4.42 -7.84 6.72
CA SER A 165 -3.04 -8.33 6.62
C SER A 165 -2.15 -7.36 5.83
N GLN A 166 -2.69 -6.76 4.76
CA GLN A 166 -2.00 -5.77 3.95
C GLN A 166 -1.74 -4.48 4.73
N PHE A 167 -2.74 -4.01 5.49
CA PHE A 167 -2.59 -2.86 6.37
C PHE A 167 -1.46 -3.08 7.38
N VAL A 168 -1.46 -4.21 8.09
CA VAL A 168 -0.40 -4.54 9.06
C VAL A 168 0.97 -4.60 8.40
N ALA A 169 1.08 -5.23 7.22
CA ALA A 169 2.33 -5.29 6.46
C ALA A 169 2.85 -3.89 6.09
N MET A 170 1.97 -2.99 5.63
CA MET A 170 2.33 -1.60 5.30
C MET A 170 2.71 -0.79 6.54
N SER A 171 1.96 -0.90 7.64
CA SER A 171 2.25 -0.21 8.88
C SER A 171 3.62 -0.61 9.44
N LEU A 172 3.98 -1.89 9.36
CA LEU A 172 5.28 -2.38 9.83
C LEU A 172 6.42 -1.93 8.92
N ARG A 173 6.21 -1.87 7.59
CA ARG A 173 7.24 -1.46 6.63
C ARG A 173 7.45 0.05 6.61
N LEU A 174 6.37 0.81 6.40
CA LEU A 174 6.41 2.25 6.14
C LEU A 174 6.19 3.10 7.40
N GLY A 175 5.53 2.58 8.43
CA GLY A 175 5.18 3.35 9.63
C GLY A 175 6.38 4.09 10.25
N PRO A 176 7.50 3.40 10.52
CA PRO A 176 8.69 4.06 11.08
C PRO A 176 9.36 5.09 10.16
N ALA A 177 9.17 4.99 8.84
CA ALA A 177 9.66 5.99 7.90
C ALA A 177 8.76 7.24 7.91
N VAL A 178 7.44 7.04 7.88
CA VAL A 178 6.44 8.12 7.94
C VAL A 178 6.55 8.91 9.25
N ILE A 179 6.65 8.22 10.39
CA ILE A 179 6.81 8.86 11.71
C ILE A 179 8.09 9.71 11.75
N ARG A 180 9.20 9.20 11.22
CA ARG A 180 10.46 9.96 11.16
C ARG A 180 10.36 11.19 10.27
N LYS A 181 9.72 11.07 9.11
CA LYS A 181 9.47 12.22 8.21
C LYS A 181 8.61 13.28 8.89
N TYR A 182 7.54 12.86 9.58
CA TYR A 182 6.67 13.76 10.35
C TYR A 182 7.45 14.55 11.41
N TRP A 183 8.21 13.86 12.26
CA TRP A 183 8.98 14.53 13.31
C TRP A 183 10.05 15.44 12.73
N ARG A 184 10.76 15.02 11.68
CA ARG A 184 11.77 15.86 11.00
C ARG A 184 11.18 17.18 10.53
N ASN A 185 10.04 17.13 9.83
CA ASN A 185 9.37 18.32 9.31
C ASN A 185 8.87 19.23 10.43
N LYS A 186 8.32 18.64 11.52
CA LYS A 186 7.90 19.39 12.69
C LYS A 186 9.05 20.15 13.36
N TRP A 187 10.21 19.49 13.54
CA TRP A 187 11.41 20.12 14.11
C TRP A 187 12.09 21.12 13.17
N ALA A 188 11.95 20.96 11.85
CA ALA A 188 12.42 21.95 10.89
C ALA A 188 11.56 23.22 10.95
N GLY A 189 10.23 23.08 11.01
CA GLY A 189 9.31 24.21 11.16
C GLY A 189 9.53 25.01 12.44
N LEU A 190 9.75 24.33 13.58
CA LEU A 190 10.04 25.00 14.87
C LEU A 190 11.32 25.85 14.80
N ARG A 191 12.39 25.34 14.18
CA ARG A 191 13.65 26.08 14.01
C ARG A 191 13.52 27.32 13.12
N THR A 192 12.62 27.32 12.15
CA THR A 192 12.35 28.51 11.32
C THR A 192 11.53 29.59 12.03
N VAL A 193 10.78 29.22 13.07
CA VAL A 193 9.99 30.15 13.88
C VAL A 193 10.86 30.81 14.96
N GLU A 194 11.81 30.09 15.55
CA GLU A 194 12.75 30.65 16.54
C GLU A 194 13.85 31.53 15.93
N ALA A 195 14.06 31.46 14.61
CA ALA A 195 15.03 32.26 13.88
C ALA A 195 14.46 33.57 13.29
N LYS A 196 13.18 33.87 13.55
CA LYS A 196 12.51 35.13 13.20
C LYS A 196 12.21 35.94 14.46
#